data_AF-A0A946F9C7-F1
#
_entry.id   AF-A0A946F9C7-F1
#
_cell.length_a   1.000
_cell.length_b   1.000
_cell.length_c   1.000
_cell.angle_alpha   90.00
_cell.angle_beta   90.00
_cell.angle_gamma   90.00
#
_symmetry.space_group_name_H-M   'P 1'
#
loop_
_entity.id
_entity.type
_entity.pdbx_description
1 polymer ?
#
loop_
_entity_poly.entity_id
_entity_poly.type
_entity_poly.pdbx_seq_one_letter_code
_entity_poly.pdbx_strand_id
1 'polypeptide(L)'
;MTRTIEAGDNAFVTWATQAAVPFALPEAEEDLEALGFLDDAVGDARIVALGESAHYLHEWNLLRTRLFQYLVEHHGFTTFVLGSGLVEGKAIHDYVLGADIAWETVVSLITNGWAVWGELHTLIHWMRSHNANCPPERKLRFYGMDGSGNWSHLRHVYDALLTYYRDVDEELATFLQNNLGTVAATTTMETRHLVEPDTWQAMIADAATLISLMEQHRPALLDHGGAERFDWAHRCALILRDQILNLAQTDPDFSIGFRSFWNIRDAAMADQMEWIMRREGPDARFVVGAHNTHLQQCPVRLQQATSMGSYLSSQIGRANTLFIGAANAQSARGEPPQDGSNQSSYARVGADSYFMDLRRAPQSGPVREWLDTSRADRSNLRYQPVAPGKAWDCIVFQQTQTIATVSLPQAWQVARGPADPARYDDYLGRYILSGFLSARTTLEIDREGDTLIADGLSDSSGELFPPFRVGLECSNDGRFLWPNWPAVLQFHGEGRAERVTLVMPGMGTYEGSRDDPDRTALS
;
A
#
# COMPACT_ATOMS: atom_id res chain seq x y z
N MET A 1 28.49 17.04 20.08
CA MET A 1 27.34 16.50 19.33
C MET A 1 26.91 15.14 19.88
N THR A 2 27.79 14.13 19.92
CA THR A 2 27.47 12.76 20.40
C THR A 2 26.89 12.70 21.83
N ARG A 3 27.52 13.36 22.81
CA ARG A 3 27.00 13.40 24.21
C ARG A 3 25.61 14.04 24.34
N THR A 4 25.27 14.99 23.47
CA THR A 4 23.96 15.68 23.51
C THR A 4 22.87 14.82 22.89
N ILE A 5 23.20 14.06 21.82
CA ILE A 5 22.31 13.08 21.21
C ILE A 5 22.01 11.95 22.20
N GLU A 6 23.04 11.36 22.81
CA GLU A 6 22.88 10.32 23.83
C GLU A 6 22.04 10.79 25.04
N ALA A 7 22.25 12.03 25.50
CA ALA A 7 21.45 12.60 26.59
C ALA A 7 19.96 12.75 26.20
N GLY A 8 19.68 13.18 24.97
CA GLY A 8 18.32 13.26 24.45
C GLY A 8 17.67 11.88 24.31
N ASP A 9 18.38 10.90 23.74
CA ASP A 9 17.89 9.53 23.59
C ASP A 9 17.59 8.90 24.96
N ASN A 10 18.46 9.10 25.96
CA ASN A 10 18.24 8.61 27.32
C ASN A 10 17.03 9.26 27.99
N ALA A 11 16.83 10.56 27.80
CA ALA A 11 15.67 11.27 28.32
C ALA A 11 14.37 10.76 27.68
N PHE A 12 14.36 10.58 26.35
CA PHE A 12 13.22 10.01 25.64
C PHE A 12 12.92 8.59 26.11
N VAL A 13 13.91 7.69 26.15
CA VAL A 13 13.71 6.28 26.57
C VAL A 13 13.17 6.20 28.00
N THR A 14 13.69 7.02 28.92
CA THR A 14 13.23 7.04 30.31
C THR A 14 11.75 7.44 30.41
N TRP A 15 11.33 8.45 29.65
CA TRP A 15 9.93 8.85 29.58
C TRP A 15 9.08 7.78 28.87
N ALA A 16 9.54 7.26 27.74
CA ALA A 16 8.83 6.28 26.93
C ALA A 16 8.57 4.97 27.71
N THR A 17 9.51 4.48 28.50
CA THR A 17 9.30 3.30 29.38
C THR A 17 8.17 3.51 30.40
N GLN A 18 7.87 4.75 30.79
CA GLN A 18 6.76 5.07 31.70
C GLN A 18 5.45 5.34 30.95
N ALA A 19 5.54 5.88 29.73
CA ALA A 19 4.40 6.31 28.94
C ALA A 19 3.84 5.21 28.01
N ALA A 20 4.66 4.23 27.64
CA ALA A 20 4.26 3.12 26.79
C ALA A 20 3.28 2.20 27.53
N VAL A 21 2.27 1.73 26.78
CA VAL A 21 1.30 0.73 27.21
C VAL A 21 1.65 -0.57 26.48
N PRO A 22 2.29 -1.55 27.16
CA PRO A 22 2.53 -2.85 26.58
C PRO A 22 1.21 -3.55 26.29
N PHE A 23 1.12 -4.25 25.16
CA PHE A 23 -0.06 -5.05 24.82
C PHE A 23 0.37 -6.32 24.08
N ALA A 24 -0.51 -7.32 24.07
CA ALA A 24 -0.39 -8.48 23.20
C ALA A 24 -1.28 -8.25 21.98
N LEU A 25 -0.73 -8.45 20.78
CA LEU A 25 -1.51 -8.34 19.56
C LEU A 25 -2.56 -9.47 19.53
N PRO A 26 -3.87 -9.16 19.39
CA PRO A 26 -4.89 -10.21 19.41
C PRO A 26 -4.80 -11.15 18.21
N GLU A 27 -4.48 -12.42 18.46
CA GLU A 27 -4.50 -13.45 17.40
C GLU A 27 -5.94 -13.84 17.03
N ALA A 28 -6.85 -13.83 18.01
CA ALA A 28 -8.26 -14.17 17.85
C ALA A 28 -9.19 -12.97 18.11
N GLU A 29 -10.43 -13.05 17.59
CA GLU A 29 -11.46 -12.01 17.78
C GLU A 29 -11.96 -11.93 19.23
N GLU A 30 -11.83 -13.00 20.01
CA GLU A 30 -12.21 -13.01 21.43
C GLU A 30 -11.25 -12.22 22.33
N ASP A 31 -10.06 -11.89 21.83
CA ASP A 31 -9.01 -11.19 22.58
C ASP A 31 -8.98 -9.68 22.30
N LEU A 32 -9.98 -9.12 21.62
CA LEU A 32 -10.01 -7.72 21.19
C LEU A 32 -9.94 -6.72 22.36
N GLU A 33 -10.38 -7.11 23.56
CA GLU A 33 -10.28 -6.28 24.78
C GLU A 33 -8.83 -5.90 25.14
N ALA A 34 -7.83 -6.63 24.63
CA ALA A 34 -6.42 -6.24 24.76
C ALA A 34 -6.11 -4.89 24.08
N LEU A 35 -6.99 -4.40 23.21
CA LEU A 35 -6.89 -3.09 22.54
C LEU A 35 -7.57 -1.94 23.30
N GLY A 36 -8.10 -2.18 24.50
CA GLY A 36 -8.76 -1.14 25.32
C GLY A 36 -7.90 0.07 25.68
N PHE A 37 -6.57 -0.02 25.53
CA PHE A 37 -5.69 1.13 25.65
C PHE A 37 -5.96 2.22 24.59
N LEU A 38 -6.67 1.90 23.51
CA LEU A 38 -7.02 2.84 22.46
C LEU A 38 -8.16 3.78 22.85
N ASP A 39 -8.97 3.46 23.85
CA ASP A 39 -10.20 4.19 24.19
C ASP A 39 -9.94 5.69 24.40
N ASP A 40 -9.02 5.99 25.31
CA ASP A 40 -8.59 7.36 25.60
C ASP A 40 -7.96 8.04 24.38
N ALA A 41 -7.22 7.27 23.58
CA ALA A 41 -6.45 7.83 22.49
C ALA A 41 -7.34 8.24 21.31
N VAL A 42 -8.32 7.40 21.01
CA VAL A 42 -9.35 7.59 19.98
C VAL A 42 -10.28 8.73 20.37
N GLY A 43 -10.87 8.69 21.58
CA GLY A 43 -11.81 9.71 22.04
C GLY A 43 -12.91 10.00 21.00
N ASP A 44 -13.02 11.26 20.59
CA ASP A 44 -14.01 11.71 19.59
C ASP A 44 -13.48 11.70 18.14
N ALA A 45 -12.31 11.13 17.89
CA ALA A 45 -11.74 11.08 16.55
C ALA A 45 -12.69 10.35 15.59
N ARG A 46 -12.97 11.00 14.46
CA ARG A 46 -13.76 10.40 13.37
C ARG A 46 -12.93 9.50 12.48
N ILE A 47 -11.62 9.72 12.45
CA ILE A 47 -10.68 8.98 11.61
C ILE A 47 -9.58 8.43 12.49
N VAL A 48 -9.31 7.14 12.40
CA VAL A 48 -8.09 6.52 12.94
C VAL A 48 -7.23 6.10 11.76
N ALA A 49 -6.16 6.86 11.53
CA ALA A 49 -5.19 6.62 10.47
C ALA A 49 -4.06 5.74 11.03
N LEU A 50 -4.09 4.45 10.73
CA LEU A 50 -3.12 3.47 11.17
C LEU A 50 -2.09 3.20 10.06
N GLY A 51 -0.86 3.65 10.31
CA GLY A 51 0.29 3.40 9.47
C GLY A 51 0.80 1.97 9.54
N GLU A 52 1.76 1.69 8.66
CA GLU A 52 2.60 0.50 8.67
C GLU A 52 4.00 0.90 8.18
N SER A 53 5.02 0.21 8.69
CA SER A 53 6.39 0.44 8.24
C SER A 53 6.75 -0.37 6.99
N ALA A 54 5.98 -1.42 6.66
CA ALA A 54 6.06 -2.17 5.41
C ALA A 54 4.79 -3.00 5.19
N HIS A 55 4.39 -3.20 3.92
CA HIS A 55 3.15 -3.88 3.53
C HIS A 55 3.09 -5.37 3.91
N TYR A 56 4.25 -6.02 3.97
CA TYR A 56 4.39 -7.49 4.04
C TYR A 56 4.56 -8.03 5.47
N LEU A 57 4.30 -7.22 6.49
CA LEU A 57 4.48 -7.60 7.89
C LEU A 57 3.16 -8.09 8.47
N HIS A 58 3.20 -9.27 9.10
CA HIS A 58 2.03 -9.93 9.69
C HIS A 58 1.38 -9.03 10.74
N GLU A 59 2.19 -8.44 11.62
CA GLU A 59 1.72 -7.70 12.78
C GLU A 59 0.95 -6.44 12.38
N TRP A 60 1.31 -5.77 11.28
CA TRP A 60 0.59 -4.59 10.78
C TRP A 60 -0.73 -4.95 10.09
N ASN A 61 -0.74 -6.04 9.33
CA ASN A 61 -1.96 -6.52 8.69
C ASN A 61 -2.96 -7.07 9.72
N LEU A 62 -2.48 -7.81 10.71
CA LEU A 62 -3.28 -8.30 11.82
C LEU A 62 -3.78 -7.15 12.71
N LEU A 63 -2.91 -6.20 13.08
CA LEU A 63 -3.32 -5.04 13.89
C LEU A 63 -4.39 -4.20 13.21
N ARG A 64 -4.27 -3.92 11.91
CA ARG A 64 -5.32 -3.21 11.16
C ARG A 64 -6.66 -3.93 11.20
N THR A 65 -6.63 -5.26 11.08
CA THR A 65 -7.84 -6.10 11.14
C THR A 65 -8.47 -6.02 12.53
N ARG A 66 -7.70 -6.32 13.58
CA ARG A 66 -8.18 -6.35 14.97
C ARG A 66 -8.60 -4.97 15.48
N LEU A 67 -7.84 -3.93 15.15
CA LEU A 67 -8.19 -2.56 15.51
C LEU A 67 -9.52 -2.15 14.87
N PHE A 68 -9.77 -2.48 13.60
CA PHE A 68 -11.06 -2.15 13.01
C PHE A 68 -12.21 -2.91 13.67
N GLN A 69 -12.05 -4.21 13.94
CA GLN A 69 -13.04 -5.00 14.66
C GLN A 69 -13.36 -4.39 16.04
N TYR A 70 -12.32 -4.07 16.82
CA TYR A 70 -12.46 -3.41 18.12
C TYR A 70 -13.20 -2.07 18.03
N LEU A 71 -12.82 -1.22 17.07
CA LEU A 71 -13.45 0.10 16.92
C LEU A 71 -14.90 0.02 16.40
N VAL A 72 -15.26 -1.02 15.67
CA VAL A 72 -16.65 -1.29 15.28
C VAL A 72 -17.51 -1.62 16.52
N GLU A 73 -16.98 -2.48 17.38
CA GLU A 73 -17.68 -2.98 18.58
C GLU A 73 -17.80 -1.92 19.68
N HIS A 74 -16.73 -1.17 19.93
CA HIS A 74 -16.65 -0.27 21.09
C HIS A 74 -16.83 1.21 20.75
N HIS A 75 -16.47 1.62 19.52
CA HIS A 75 -16.37 3.05 19.16
C HIS A 75 -17.27 3.48 18.00
N GLY A 76 -18.10 2.56 17.49
CA GLY A 76 -19.08 2.84 16.44
C GLY A 76 -18.47 3.17 15.07
N PHE A 77 -17.26 2.67 14.79
CA PHE A 77 -16.68 2.77 13.46
C PHE A 77 -17.46 1.91 12.46
N THR A 78 -17.57 2.39 11.22
CA THR A 78 -18.36 1.71 10.18
C THR A 78 -17.63 1.57 8.87
N THR A 79 -16.54 2.31 8.66
CA THR A 79 -15.89 2.37 7.35
C THR A 79 -14.42 2.03 7.45
N PHE A 80 -13.98 1.07 6.65
CA PHE A 80 -12.58 0.73 6.46
C PHE A 80 -12.09 1.22 5.10
N VAL A 81 -10.98 1.93 5.11
CA VAL A 81 -10.35 2.51 3.92
C VAL A 81 -8.92 2.01 3.79
N LEU A 82 -8.61 1.40 2.66
CA LEU A 82 -7.29 0.83 2.37
C LEU A 82 -6.53 1.68 1.34
N GLY A 83 -5.21 1.75 1.45
CA GLY A 83 -4.30 2.26 0.40
C GLY A 83 -4.25 1.41 -0.89
N SER A 84 -5.40 0.92 -1.34
CA SER A 84 -5.67 0.22 -2.60
C SER A 84 -6.52 1.13 -3.49
N GLY A 85 -6.61 0.82 -4.79
CA GLY A 85 -7.39 1.58 -5.77
C GLY A 85 -8.87 1.72 -5.40
N LEU A 86 -9.40 2.95 -5.47
CA LEU A 86 -10.79 3.26 -5.18
C LEU A 86 -11.73 2.66 -6.23
N VAL A 87 -11.31 2.68 -7.50
CA VAL A 87 -12.12 2.20 -8.63
C VAL A 87 -12.44 0.71 -8.46
N GLU A 88 -11.41 -0.10 -8.25
CA GLU A 88 -11.53 -1.54 -8.01
C GLU A 88 -12.17 -1.82 -6.64
N GLY A 89 -11.93 -0.93 -5.67
CA GLY A 89 -12.56 -0.90 -4.36
C GLY A 89 -14.09 -0.96 -4.39
N LYS A 90 -14.74 -0.51 -5.48
CA LYS A 90 -16.20 -0.62 -5.65
C LYS A 90 -16.70 -2.07 -5.61
N ALA A 91 -15.98 -3.00 -6.23
CA ALA A 91 -16.40 -4.40 -6.22
C ALA A 91 -16.30 -5.01 -4.82
N ILE A 92 -15.28 -4.62 -4.05
CA ILE A 92 -15.08 -5.04 -2.67
C ILE A 92 -16.15 -4.42 -1.77
N HIS A 93 -16.46 -3.14 -1.98
CA HIS A 93 -17.56 -2.44 -1.32
C HIS A 93 -18.89 -3.18 -1.51
N ASP A 94 -19.26 -3.49 -2.75
CA ASP A 94 -20.49 -4.21 -3.08
C ASP A 94 -20.50 -5.63 -2.50
N TYR A 95 -19.36 -6.34 -2.56
CA TYR A 95 -19.20 -7.65 -1.95
C TYR A 95 -19.42 -7.60 -0.43
N VAL A 96 -18.84 -6.64 0.27
CA VAL A 96 -19.05 -6.48 1.73
C VAL A 96 -20.52 -6.16 2.04
N LEU A 97 -21.24 -5.48 1.14
CA LEU A 97 -22.66 -5.18 1.29
C LEU A 97 -23.62 -6.34 0.97
N GLY A 98 -23.09 -7.45 0.44
CA GLY A 98 -23.85 -8.67 0.18
C GLY A 98 -24.10 -8.96 -1.31
N ALA A 99 -23.48 -8.21 -2.23
CA ALA A 99 -23.56 -8.53 -3.66
C ALA A 99 -23.03 -9.94 -3.95
N ASP A 100 -23.62 -10.62 -4.93
CA ASP A 100 -23.21 -11.96 -5.36
C ASP A 100 -22.03 -11.87 -6.33
N ILE A 101 -20.84 -11.63 -5.76
CA ILE A 101 -19.57 -11.55 -6.48
C ILE A 101 -18.68 -12.67 -5.95
N ALA A 102 -18.13 -13.47 -6.85
CA ALA A 102 -17.19 -14.54 -6.49
C ALA A 102 -15.96 -13.95 -5.78
N TRP A 103 -15.48 -14.63 -4.74
CA TRP A 103 -14.33 -14.17 -3.96
C TRP A 103 -13.09 -13.97 -4.83
N GLU A 104 -12.89 -14.84 -5.82
CA GLU A 104 -11.78 -14.80 -6.78
C GLU A 104 -11.79 -13.49 -7.60
N THR A 105 -12.96 -12.98 -7.94
CA THR A 105 -13.10 -11.68 -8.60
C THR A 105 -12.73 -10.56 -7.63
N VAL A 106 -13.28 -10.58 -6.41
CA VAL A 106 -13.03 -9.55 -5.37
C VAL A 106 -11.54 -9.43 -5.06
N VAL A 107 -10.87 -10.55 -4.77
CA VAL A 107 -9.47 -10.55 -4.36
C VAL A 107 -8.53 -10.11 -5.49
N SER A 108 -8.85 -10.43 -6.75
CA SER A 108 -8.04 -10.02 -7.91
C SER A 108 -8.08 -8.51 -8.18
N LEU A 109 -9.08 -7.83 -7.62
CA LEU A 109 -9.30 -6.38 -7.75
C LEU A 109 -8.65 -5.59 -6.60
N ILE A 110 -8.11 -6.26 -5.59
CA ILE A 110 -7.31 -5.59 -4.56
C ILE A 110 -5.94 -5.26 -5.18
N THR A 111 -5.58 -3.98 -5.24
CA THR A 111 -4.38 -3.52 -5.95
C THR A 111 -3.21 -3.24 -5.01
N ASN A 112 -2.08 -2.78 -5.54
CA ASN A 112 -0.86 -2.41 -4.80
C ASN A 112 -0.31 -3.56 -3.92
N GLY A 113 -0.54 -4.81 -4.33
CA GLY A 113 0.03 -6.00 -3.68
C GLY A 113 -0.73 -6.41 -2.42
N TRP A 114 -1.80 -5.73 -2.07
CA TRP A 114 -2.64 -6.06 -0.91
C TRP A 114 -3.40 -7.38 -1.06
N ALA A 115 -3.67 -7.81 -2.31
CA ALA A 115 -4.48 -8.99 -2.63
C ALA A 115 -3.95 -10.31 -2.08
N VAL A 116 -2.70 -10.36 -1.61
CA VAL A 116 -2.00 -11.60 -1.30
C VAL A 116 -1.89 -11.86 0.20
N TRP A 117 -2.33 -10.92 1.05
CA TRP A 117 -2.22 -11.04 2.51
C TRP A 117 -3.51 -11.63 3.10
N GLY A 118 -3.39 -12.80 3.72
CA GLY A 118 -4.53 -13.56 4.26
C GLY A 118 -5.23 -12.85 5.42
N GLU A 119 -4.53 -12.00 6.15
CA GLU A 119 -5.09 -11.15 7.20
C GLU A 119 -6.11 -10.16 6.61
N LEU A 120 -5.82 -9.56 5.44
CA LEU A 120 -6.76 -8.69 4.75
C LEU A 120 -7.98 -9.48 4.21
N HIS A 121 -7.77 -10.71 3.76
CA HIS A 121 -8.88 -11.59 3.34
C HIS A 121 -9.81 -11.88 4.50
N THR A 122 -9.23 -12.20 5.66
CA THR A 122 -9.96 -12.43 6.91
C THR A 122 -10.81 -11.23 7.27
N LEU A 123 -10.24 -10.02 7.19
CA LEU A 123 -10.98 -8.78 7.41
C LEU A 123 -12.17 -8.62 6.46
N ILE A 124 -11.98 -8.79 5.15
CA ILE A 124 -13.05 -8.58 4.16
C ILE A 124 -14.17 -9.62 4.34
N HIS A 125 -13.84 -10.89 4.60
CA HIS A 125 -14.82 -11.93 4.90
C HIS A 125 -15.57 -11.66 6.21
N TRP A 126 -14.87 -11.21 7.25
CA TRP A 126 -15.49 -10.80 8.50
C TRP A 126 -16.47 -9.64 8.29
N MET A 127 -16.09 -8.60 7.54
CA MET A 127 -16.97 -7.46 7.24
C MET A 127 -18.25 -7.90 6.54
N ARG A 128 -18.17 -8.81 5.55
CA ARG A 128 -19.34 -9.37 4.87
C ARG A 128 -20.22 -10.17 5.84
N SER A 129 -19.60 -10.99 6.68
CA SER A 129 -20.31 -11.83 7.67
C SER A 129 -21.00 -11.00 8.75
N HIS A 130 -20.36 -9.95 9.22
CA HIS A 130 -20.93 -8.95 10.12
C HIS A 130 -22.16 -8.30 9.47
N ASN A 131 -22.01 -7.82 8.24
CA ASN A 131 -23.09 -7.15 7.50
C ASN A 131 -24.33 -8.00 7.22
N ALA A 132 -24.18 -9.33 7.16
CA ALA A 132 -25.30 -10.24 6.98
C ALA A 132 -26.30 -10.19 8.15
N ASN A 133 -25.84 -9.79 9.34
CA ASN A 133 -26.64 -9.78 10.57
C ASN A 133 -26.91 -8.36 11.12
N CYS A 134 -26.43 -7.32 10.44
CA CYS A 134 -26.52 -5.94 10.91
C CYS A 134 -27.60 -5.12 10.18
N PRO A 135 -28.28 -4.20 10.88
CA PRO A 135 -29.19 -3.27 10.25
C PRO A 135 -28.41 -2.30 9.32
N PRO A 136 -29.06 -1.70 8.30
CA PRO A 136 -28.39 -0.90 7.27
C PRO A 136 -27.44 0.20 7.79
N GLU A 137 -27.79 0.84 8.89
CA GLU A 137 -27.05 1.92 9.55
C GLU A 137 -25.79 1.45 10.29
N ARG A 138 -25.69 0.16 10.62
CA ARG A 138 -24.52 -0.47 11.25
C ARG A 138 -23.69 -1.28 10.25
N LYS A 139 -24.16 -1.42 9.01
CA LYS A 139 -23.40 -2.14 7.99
C LYS A 139 -22.07 -1.43 7.75
N LEU A 140 -21.03 -2.23 7.72
CA LEU A 140 -19.67 -1.83 7.41
C LEU A 140 -19.52 -1.51 5.93
N ARG A 141 -18.58 -0.63 5.62
CA ARG A 141 -18.21 -0.22 4.25
C ARG A 141 -16.72 -0.43 4.05
N PHE A 142 -16.36 -0.93 2.87
CA PHE A 142 -14.99 -0.99 2.42
C PHE A 142 -14.78 0.05 1.31
N TYR A 143 -13.63 0.72 1.33
CA TYR A 143 -13.17 1.59 0.27
C TYR A 143 -11.68 1.39 0.01
N GLY A 144 -11.27 1.49 -1.25
CA GLY A 144 -9.92 1.95 -1.58
C GLY A 144 -9.85 3.47 -1.45
N MET A 145 -8.66 4.04 -1.39
CA MET A 145 -8.48 5.50 -1.48
C MET A 145 -7.39 5.92 -2.47
N ASP A 146 -6.64 4.97 -3.03
CA ASP A 146 -5.75 5.26 -4.14
C ASP A 146 -6.55 5.43 -5.44
N GLY A 147 -5.91 5.78 -6.54
CA GLY A 147 -6.59 5.92 -7.82
C GLY A 147 -7.17 4.60 -8.34
N SER A 148 -6.46 4.00 -9.28
CA SER A 148 -6.86 2.81 -10.01
C SER A 148 -5.64 1.99 -10.40
N GLY A 149 -5.83 0.67 -10.33
CA GLY A 149 -4.84 -0.34 -10.65
C GLY A 149 -3.68 -0.35 -9.67
N ASN A 150 -2.61 -1.00 -10.08
CA ASN A 150 -1.34 -0.93 -9.38
C ASN A 150 -0.64 0.35 -9.87
N TRP A 151 -0.40 1.32 -9.00
CA TRP A 151 0.47 2.47 -9.35
C TRP A 151 0.04 3.25 -10.60
N SER A 152 -1.23 3.62 -10.69
CA SER A 152 -1.77 4.43 -11.79
C SER A 152 -2.13 3.71 -13.10
N HIS A 153 -2.45 2.41 -13.10
CA HIS A 153 -2.91 1.76 -14.33
C HIS A 153 -4.26 2.34 -14.80
N LEU A 154 -4.29 2.87 -16.03
CA LEU A 154 -5.48 3.54 -16.58
C LEU A 154 -6.60 2.57 -17.00
N ARG A 155 -6.27 1.29 -17.17
CA ARG A 155 -7.17 0.27 -17.74
C ARG A 155 -8.48 0.15 -16.98
N HIS A 156 -8.40 0.01 -15.66
CA HIS A 156 -9.55 -0.28 -14.81
C HIS A 156 -10.51 0.91 -14.70
N VAL A 157 -9.98 2.13 -14.48
CA VAL A 157 -10.80 3.35 -14.45
C VAL A 157 -11.45 3.63 -15.80
N TYR A 158 -10.74 3.38 -16.91
CA TYR A 158 -11.34 3.47 -18.23
C TYR A 158 -12.49 2.46 -18.39
N ASP A 159 -12.32 1.21 -17.96
CA ASP A 159 -13.35 0.18 -18.11
C ASP A 159 -14.60 0.48 -17.28
N ALA A 160 -14.40 0.99 -16.07
CA ALA A 160 -15.50 1.42 -15.20
C ALA A 160 -16.33 2.53 -15.88
N LEU A 161 -15.65 3.55 -16.42
CA LEU A 161 -16.30 4.65 -17.13
C LEU A 161 -16.98 4.18 -18.42
N LEU A 162 -16.30 3.36 -19.23
CA LEU A 162 -16.86 2.86 -20.47
C LEU A 162 -18.09 1.98 -20.23
N THR A 163 -18.06 1.15 -19.19
CA THR A 163 -19.21 0.33 -18.80
C THR A 163 -20.39 1.19 -18.39
N TYR A 164 -20.15 2.24 -17.59
CA TYR A 164 -21.18 3.19 -17.20
C TYR A 164 -21.76 3.92 -18.42
N TYR A 165 -20.93 4.56 -19.25
CA TYR A 165 -21.40 5.34 -20.39
C TYR A 165 -22.14 4.49 -21.43
N ARG A 166 -21.70 3.25 -21.70
CA ARG A 166 -22.45 2.37 -22.62
C ARG A 166 -23.89 2.08 -22.18
N ASP A 167 -24.16 2.14 -20.89
CA ASP A 167 -25.49 1.91 -20.34
C ASP A 167 -26.37 3.18 -20.38
N VAL A 168 -25.78 4.37 -20.21
CA VAL A 168 -26.56 5.61 -19.98
C VAL A 168 -26.37 6.72 -21.02
N ASP A 169 -25.28 6.68 -21.80
CA ASP A 169 -24.88 7.75 -22.73
C ASP A 169 -23.86 7.27 -23.82
N GLU A 170 -24.37 7.00 -25.03
CA GLU A 170 -23.56 6.52 -26.15
C GLU A 170 -22.57 7.57 -26.68
N GLU A 171 -22.87 8.87 -26.55
CA GLU A 171 -21.99 9.94 -27.01
C GLU A 171 -20.72 10.00 -26.13
N LEU A 172 -20.89 9.94 -24.80
CA LEU A 172 -19.77 9.87 -23.87
C LEU A 172 -18.96 8.59 -24.02
N ALA A 173 -19.63 7.45 -24.27
CA ALA A 173 -18.95 6.18 -24.52
C ALA A 173 -18.06 6.28 -25.78
N THR A 174 -18.60 6.85 -26.86
CA THR A 174 -17.88 7.07 -28.12
C THR A 174 -16.71 8.03 -27.95
N PHE A 175 -16.90 9.14 -27.22
CA PHE A 175 -15.84 10.09 -26.91
C PHE A 175 -14.69 9.41 -26.15
N LEU A 176 -15.02 8.67 -25.09
CA LEU A 176 -14.02 7.97 -24.27
C LEU A 176 -13.22 6.97 -25.10
N GLN A 177 -13.91 6.17 -25.94
CA GLN A 177 -13.26 5.18 -26.80
C GLN A 177 -12.33 5.81 -27.83
N ASN A 178 -12.77 6.87 -28.51
CA ASN A 178 -12.02 7.48 -29.61
C ASN A 178 -10.79 8.25 -29.13
N ASN A 179 -10.89 8.91 -27.97
CA ASN A 179 -9.85 9.83 -27.51
C ASN A 179 -8.89 9.18 -26.50
N LEU A 180 -9.37 8.27 -25.65
CA LEU A 180 -8.56 7.71 -24.56
C LEU A 180 -8.36 6.19 -24.67
N GLY A 181 -9.18 5.47 -25.45
CA GLY A 181 -9.30 4.01 -25.36
C GLY A 181 -8.05 3.21 -25.71
N THR A 182 -7.39 3.51 -26.83
CA THR A 182 -6.20 2.76 -27.24
C THR A 182 -5.06 2.93 -26.24
N VAL A 183 -4.85 4.15 -25.74
CA VAL A 183 -3.73 4.46 -24.84
C VAL A 183 -4.04 3.97 -23.42
N ALA A 184 -5.24 4.23 -22.89
CA ALA A 184 -5.64 3.78 -21.56
C ALA A 184 -5.66 2.25 -21.43
N ALA A 185 -5.79 1.51 -22.53
CA ALA A 185 -5.76 0.05 -22.51
C ALA A 185 -4.39 -0.56 -22.22
N THR A 186 -3.31 0.14 -22.54
CA THR A 186 -1.95 -0.40 -22.46
C THR A 186 -1.04 0.36 -21.49
N THR A 187 -1.48 1.54 -21.04
CA THR A 187 -0.66 2.43 -20.21
C THR A 187 -0.69 2.01 -18.75
N THR A 188 0.49 1.69 -18.24
CA THR A 188 0.81 1.44 -16.84
C THR A 188 1.94 2.37 -16.39
N MET A 189 2.34 2.28 -15.13
CA MET A 189 3.57 2.94 -14.68
C MET A 189 4.75 2.52 -15.55
N GLU A 190 4.91 1.22 -15.82
CA GLU A 190 6.03 0.64 -16.55
C GLU A 190 6.01 1.03 -18.03
N THR A 191 4.84 1.06 -18.67
CA THR A 191 4.74 1.32 -20.12
C THR A 191 4.57 2.80 -20.48
N ARG A 192 4.42 3.70 -19.49
CA ARG A 192 4.19 5.15 -19.72
C ARG A 192 5.22 5.81 -20.64
N HIS A 193 6.47 5.33 -20.62
CA HIS A 193 7.57 5.85 -21.43
C HIS A 193 7.42 5.56 -22.93
N LEU A 194 6.49 4.67 -23.31
CA LEU A 194 6.11 4.37 -24.69
C LEU A 194 5.08 5.37 -25.24
N VAL A 195 4.55 6.25 -24.40
CA VAL A 195 3.54 7.25 -24.79
C VAL A 195 4.24 8.57 -25.11
N GLU A 196 4.05 9.05 -26.34
CA GLU A 196 4.65 10.30 -26.81
C GLU A 196 4.12 11.54 -26.05
N PRO A 197 4.93 12.60 -25.85
CA PRO A 197 4.52 13.80 -25.14
C PRO A 197 3.24 14.48 -25.68
N ASP A 198 3.07 14.54 -27.00
CA ASP A 198 1.87 15.15 -27.61
C ASP A 198 0.60 14.33 -27.31
N THR A 199 0.74 13.00 -27.21
CA THR A 199 -0.35 12.11 -26.79
C THR A 199 -0.75 12.40 -25.34
N TRP A 200 0.22 12.64 -24.45
CA TRP A 200 -0.10 13.04 -23.07
C TRP A 200 -0.85 14.37 -23.01
N GLN A 201 -0.43 15.37 -23.79
CA GLN A 201 -1.12 16.67 -23.84
C GLN A 201 -2.56 16.53 -24.32
N ALA A 202 -2.79 15.72 -25.37
CA ALA A 202 -4.12 15.40 -25.85
C ALA A 202 -4.97 14.72 -24.77
N MET A 203 -4.44 13.67 -24.12
CA MET A 203 -5.15 12.94 -23.07
C MET A 203 -5.52 13.83 -21.88
N ILE A 204 -4.66 14.78 -21.48
CA ILE A 204 -4.98 15.75 -20.41
C ILE A 204 -6.16 16.63 -20.82
N ALA A 205 -6.17 17.14 -22.06
CA ALA A 205 -7.27 17.94 -22.59
C ALA A 205 -8.57 17.13 -22.73
N ASP A 206 -8.47 15.88 -23.18
CA ASP A 206 -9.60 14.99 -23.37
C ASP A 206 -10.21 14.53 -22.04
N ALA A 207 -9.39 14.28 -21.02
CA ALA A 207 -9.88 13.97 -19.68
C ALA A 207 -10.64 15.16 -19.06
N ALA A 208 -10.14 16.39 -19.24
CA ALA A 208 -10.86 17.60 -18.83
C ALA A 208 -12.17 17.80 -19.60
N THR A 209 -12.15 17.54 -20.91
CA THR A 209 -13.33 17.62 -21.78
C THR A 209 -14.37 16.59 -21.40
N LEU A 210 -13.97 15.35 -21.10
CA LEU A 210 -14.86 14.28 -20.65
C LEU A 210 -15.62 14.68 -19.38
N ILE A 211 -14.92 15.25 -18.38
CA ILE A 211 -15.56 15.75 -17.16
C ILE A 211 -16.56 16.87 -17.49
N SER A 212 -16.20 17.80 -18.38
CA SER A 212 -17.09 18.88 -18.80
C SER A 212 -18.34 18.37 -19.51
N LEU A 213 -18.21 17.36 -20.39
CA LEU A 213 -19.34 16.74 -21.07
C LEU A 213 -20.23 15.96 -20.09
N MET A 214 -19.63 15.24 -19.14
CA MET A 214 -20.36 14.56 -18.08
C MET A 214 -21.21 15.54 -17.24
N GLU A 215 -20.66 16.72 -16.93
CA GLU A 215 -21.41 17.78 -16.24
C GLU A 215 -22.53 18.38 -17.11
N GLN A 216 -22.27 18.59 -18.41
CA GLN A 216 -23.28 19.05 -19.36
C GLN A 216 -24.46 18.05 -19.45
N HIS A 217 -24.17 16.76 -19.39
CA HIS A 217 -25.14 15.67 -19.50
C HIS A 217 -25.73 15.26 -18.14
N ARG A 218 -25.33 15.90 -17.03
CA ARG A 218 -25.68 15.53 -15.65
C ARG A 218 -27.18 15.22 -15.45
N PRO A 219 -28.15 16.04 -15.90
CA PRO A 219 -29.56 15.71 -15.71
C PRO A 219 -29.96 14.37 -16.34
N ALA A 220 -29.54 14.12 -17.59
CA ALA A 220 -29.84 12.86 -18.28
C ALA A 220 -29.14 11.66 -17.65
N LEU A 221 -27.88 11.83 -17.22
CA LEU A 221 -27.11 10.79 -16.54
C LEU A 221 -27.71 10.43 -15.18
N LEU A 222 -28.26 11.40 -14.45
CA LEU A 222 -28.98 11.17 -13.19
C LEU A 222 -30.32 10.48 -13.42
N ASP A 223 -31.06 10.88 -14.46
CA ASP A 223 -32.36 10.29 -14.80
C ASP A 223 -32.23 8.82 -15.26
N HIS A 224 -31.22 8.49 -16.07
CA HIS A 224 -31.00 7.13 -16.58
C HIS A 224 -30.20 6.25 -15.62
N GLY A 225 -29.14 6.79 -15.00
CA GLY A 225 -28.19 6.03 -14.18
C GLY A 225 -28.49 6.06 -12.69
N GLY A 226 -29.25 7.04 -12.20
CA GLY A 226 -29.44 7.29 -10.78
C GLY A 226 -28.25 7.95 -10.09
N ALA A 227 -28.52 8.59 -8.95
CA ALA A 227 -27.53 9.41 -8.23
C ALA A 227 -26.30 8.62 -7.77
N GLU A 228 -26.48 7.38 -7.32
CA GLU A 228 -25.40 6.56 -6.77
C GLU A 228 -24.39 6.15 -7.84
N ARG A 229 -24.86 5.67 -9.00
CA ARG A 229 -24.00 5.27 -10.12
C ARG A 229 -23.31 6.48 -10.74
N PHE A 230 -24.02 7.61 -10.85
CA PHE A 230 -23.44 8.86 -11.31
C PHE A 230 -22.31 9.33 -10.39
N ASP A 231 -22.49 9.29 -9.07
CA ASP A 231 -21.48 9.72 -8.09
C ASP A 231 -20.17 8.92 -8.22
N TRP A 232 -20.26 7.58 -8.35
CA TRP A 232 -19.10 6.73 -8.61
C TRP A 232 -18.45 6.99 -9.97
N ALA A 233 -19.24 7.10 -11.04
CA ALA A 233 -18.72 7.38 -12.37
C ALA A 233 -18.02 8.74 -12.43
N HIS A 234 -18.60 9.75 -11.78
CA HIS A 234 -18.01 11.09 -11.71
C HIS A 234 -16.68 11.05 -10.95
N ARG A 235 -16.61 10.28 -9.85
CA ARG A 235 -15.35 10.05 -9.13
C ARG A 235 -14.31 9.35 -10.01
N CYS A 236 -14.71 8.36 -10.80
CA CYS A 236 -13.81 7.69 -11.75
C CYS A 236 -13.28 8.65 -12.83
N ALA A 237 -14.10 9.59 -13.33
CA ALA A 237 -13.64 10.57 -14.32
C ALA A 237 -12.55 11.51 -13.75
N LEU A 238 -12.70 11.92 -12.49
CA LEU A 238 -11.67 12.70 -11.77
C LEU A 238 -10.39 11.89 -11.56
N ILE A 239 -10.51 10.61 -11.16
CA ILE A 239 -9.36 9.71 -10.99
C ILE A 239 -8.63 9.52 -12.32
N LEU A 240 -9.34 9.30 -13.43
CA LEU A 240 -8.73 9.15 -14.75
C LEU A 240 -7.90 10.39 -15.12
N ARG A 241 -8.44 11.59 -14.91
CA ARG A 241 -7.70 12.85 -15.12
C ARG A 241 -6.44 12.91 -14.26
N ASP A 242 -6.55 12.64 -12.97
CA ASP A 242 -5.43 12.75 -12.03
C ASP A 242 -4.34 11.73 -12.33
N GLN A 243 -4.70 10.51 -12.74
CA GLN A 243 -3.76 9.47 -13.14
C GLN A 243 -3.08 9.76 -14.47
N ILE A 244 -3.81 10.30 -15.47
CA ILE A 244 -3.20 10.77 -16.71
C ILE A 244 -2.16 11.86 -16.40
N LEU A 245 -2.50 12.83 -15.55
CA LEU A 245 -1.58 13.89 -15.15
C LEU A 245 -0.36 13.32 -14.40
N ASN A 246 -0.61 12.40 -13.47
CA ASN A 246 0.41 11.72 -12.68
C ASN A 246 1.41 10.97 -13.57
N LEU A 247 0.94 10.17 -14.53
CA LEU A 247 1.80 9.43 -15.46
C LEU A 247 2.56 10.35 -16.43
N ALA A 248 1.88 11.38 -16.98
CA ALA A 248 2.48 12.34 -17.90
C ALA A 248 3.62 13.17 -17.27
N GLN A 249 3.57 13.38 -15.95
CA GLN A 249 4.60 14.13 -15.21
C GLN A 249 5.68 13.25 -14.58
N THR A 250 5.66 11.94 -14.85
CA THR A 250 6.64 11.01 -14.29
C THR A 250 7.71 10.68 -15.33
N ASP A 251 8.89 11.31 -15.23
CA ASP A 251 10.02 11.07 -16.14
C ASP A 251 10.48 9.60 -16.15
N PRO A 252 11.01 9.08 -17.28
CA PRO A 252 11.46 7.69 -17.42
C PRO A 252 12.59 7.29 -16.44
N ASP A 253 13.52 8.21 -16.16
CA ASP A 253 14.66 8.00 -15.27
C ASP A 253 14.37 8.37 -13.80
N PHE A 254 13.13 8.80 -13.51
CA PHE A 254 12.65 9.21 -12.19
C PHE A 254 13.44 10.35 -11.53
N SER A 255 14.32 11.05 -12.26
CA SER A 255 15.22 12.08 -11.69
C SER A 255 14.50 13.36 -11.25
N ILE A 256 13.49 13.79 -12.00
CA ILE A 256 12.59 14.91 -11.68
C ILE A 256 11.19 14.38 -11.30
N GLY A 257 10.77 13.25 -11.89
CA GLY A 257 9.41 12.69 -11.80
C GLY A 257 8.98 12.01 -10.49
N PHE A 258 9.89 11.62 -9.58
CA PHE A 258 9.47 11.07 -8.28
C PHE A 258 8.63 12.09 -7.49
N ARG A 259 9.00 13.37 -7.55
CA ARG A 259 8.30 14.45 -6.83
C ARG A 259 6.84 14.60 -7.29
N SER A 260 6.63 14.70 -8.59
CA SER A 260 5.31 15.00 -9.16
C SER A 260 4.37 13.81 -9.01
N PHE A 261 4.88 12.59 -9.19
CA PHE A 261 4.11 11.37 -8.99
C PHE A 261 3.49 11.30 -7.58
N TRP A 262 4.32 11.37 -6.54
CA TRP A 262 3.84 11.23 -5.16
C TRP A 262 2.96 12.39 -4.73
N ASN A 263 3.26 13.63 -5.14
CA ASN A 263 2.41 14.77 -4.79
C ASN A 263 1.02 14.69 -5.42
N ILE A 264 0.91 14.31 -6.70
CA ILE A 264 -0.39 14.15 -7.36
C ILE A 264 -1.16 12.99 -6.71
N ARG A 265 -0.48 11.87 -6.46
CA ARG A 265 -1.10 10.67 -5.87
C ARG A 265 -1.64 10.93 -4.47
N ASP A 266 -0.86 11.49 -3.56
CA ASP A 266 -1.31 11.73 -2.18
C ASP A 266 -2.35 12.86 -2.08
N ALA A 267 -2.30 13.86 -2.96
CA ALA A 267 -3.34 14.88 -3.07
C ALA A 267 -4.66 14.27 -3.58
N ALA A 268 -4.59 13.37 -4.57
CA ALA A 268 -5.74 12.63 -5.05
C ALA A 268 -6.31 11.77 -3.90
N MET A 269 -5.48 10.98 -3.22
CA MET A 269 -5.93 10.13 -2.10
C MET A 269 -6.67 10.94 -1.01
N ALA A 270 -6.21 12.15 -0.71
CA ALA A 270 -6.90 13.05 0.21
C ALA A 270 -8.28 13.50 -0.31
N ASP A 271 -8.40 13.90 -1.58
CA ASP A 271 -9.69 14.24 -2.20
C ASP A 271 -10.65 13.03 -2.29
N GLN A 272 -10.11 11.84 -2.55
CA GLN A 272 -10.87 10.59 -2.46
C GLN A 272 -11.42 10.37 -1.04
N MET A 273 -10.60 10.58 0.00
CA MET A 273 -11.04 10.47 1.39
C MET A 273 -12.15 11.48 1.71
N GLU A 274 -12.03 12.73 1.29
CA GLU A 274 -13.11 13.71 1.46
C GLU A 274 -14.40 13.29 0.76
N TRP A 275 -14.30 12.73 -0.45
CA TRP A 275 -15.46 12.21 -1.17
C TRP A 275 -16.13 11.04 -0.43
N ILE A 276 -15.34 10.09 0.10
CA ILE A 276 -15.84 8.99 0.95
C ILE A 276 -16.56 9.55 2.18
N MET A 277 -15.98 10.55 2.86
CA MET A 277 -16.59 11.16 4.04
C MET A 277 -17.92 11.85 3.74
N ARG A 278 -18.02 12.57 2.61
CA ARG A 278 -19.27 13.20 2.19
C ARG A 278 -20.36 12.17 1.90
N ARG A 279 -19.97 11.05 1.28
CA ARG A 279 -20.89 9.97 0.91
C ARG A 279 -21.45 9.24 2.14
N GLU A 280 -20.59 8.89 3.08
CA GLU A 280 -21.00 8.18 4.31
C GLU A 280 -21.62 9.11 5.36
N GLY A 281 -21.40 10.41 5.24
CA GLY A 281 -22.05 11.44 6.04
C GLY A 281 -21.25 11.90 7.26
N PRO A 282 -21.78 12.90 7.98
CA PRO A 282 -21.06 13.58 9.07
C PRO A 282 -20.88 12.74 10.33
N ASP A 283 -21.66 11.66 10.51
CA ASP A 283 -21.59 10.81 11.70
C ASP A 283 -20.74 9.55 11.49
N ALA A 284 -20.41 9.24 10.23
CA ALA A 284 -19.56 8.09 9.91
C ALA A 284 -18.15 8.24 10.50
N ARG A 285 -17.59 7.11 10.93
CA ARG A 285 -16.24 7.00 11.50
C ARG A 285 -15.42 5.96 10.72
N PHE A 286 -14.15 6.27 10.51
CA PHE A 286 -13.29 5.65 9.50
C PHE A 286 -11.99 5.12 10.09
N VAL A 287 -11.65 3.86 9.80
CA VAL A 287 -10.28 3.39 9.94
C VAL A 287 -9.62 3.46 8.58
N VAL A 288 -8.50 4.18 8.50
CA VAL A 288 -7.70 4.32 7.29
C VAL A 288 -6.40 3.57 7.52
N GLY A 289 -6.05 2.64 6.64
CA GLY A 289 -4.75 1.98 6.69
C GLY A 289 -3.99 2.06 5.39
N ALA A 290 -2.75 2.53 5.51
CA ALA A 290 -1.79 2.68 4.42
C ALA A 290 -0.38 2.80 5.00
N HIS A 291 0.61 2.78 4.12
CA HIS A 291 2.00 2.99 4.48
C HIS A 291 2.21 4.30 5.27
N ASN A 292 3.14 4.28 6.24
CA ASN A 292 3.49 5.44 7.06
C ASN A 292 3.78 6.70 6.23
N THR A 293 4.39 6.56 5.06
CA THR A 293 4.69 7.68 4.15
C THR A 293 3.44 8.42 3.68
N HIS A 294 2.31 7.71 3.53
CA HIS A 294 1.04 8.33 3.17
C HIS A 294 0.35 8.98 4.36
N LEU A 295 0.54 8.45 5.58
CA LEU A 295 -0.24 8.88 6.76
C LEU A 295 0.48 9.86 7.68
N GLN A 296 1.81 9.98 7.59
CA GLN A 296 2.55 10.93 8.43
C GLN A 296 2.06 12.37 8.20
N GLN A 297 2.06 13.20 9.24
CA GLN A 297 1.58 14.59 9.17
C GLN A 297 2.62 15.59 8.66
N CYS A 298 3.72 15.09 8.09
CA CYS A 298 4.78 15.92 7.55
C CYS A 298 5.21 15.44 6.16
N PRO A 299 5.79 16.31 5.32
CA PRO A 299 6.30 15.90 4.01
C PRO A 299 7.30 14.74 4.11
N VAL A 300 7.17 13.79 3.19
CA VAL A 300 8.08 12.65 3.04
C VAL A 300 9.31 13.13 2.29
N ARG A 301 10.45 13.24 2.97
CA ARG A 301 11.63 13.91 2.39
C ARG A 301 12.27 13.14 1.24
N LEU A 302 12.30 11.81 1.32
CA LEU A 302 12.85 10.99 0.22
C LEU A 302 11.95 11.02 -1.01
N GLN A 303 10.64 11.07 -0.82
CA GLN A 303 9.66 11.24 -1.90
C GLN A 303 9.52 12.68 -2.37
N GLN A 304 10.01 13.64 -1.58
CA GLN A 304 9.89 15.08 -1.83
C GLN A 304 8.42 15.47 -2.08
N ALA A 305 7.55 14.86 -1.27
CA ALA A 305 6.11 14.90 -1.45
C ALA A 305 5.40 15.25 -0.14
N THR A 306 4.27 15.94 -0.28
CA THR A 306 3.32 16.13 0.81
C THR A 306 2.48 14.87 0.94
N SER A 307 2.51 14.26 2.11
CA SER A 307 1.73 13.05 2.41
C SER A 307 0.23 13.33 2.49
N MET A 308 -0.60 12.33 2.22
CA MET A 308 -2.05 12.39 2.45
C MET A 308 -2.37 12.83 3.89
N GLY A 309 -1.63 12.33 4.89
CA GLY A 309 -1.78 12.70 6.29
C GLY A 309 -1.60 14.20 6.58
N SER A 310 -0.75 14.89 5.81
CA SER A 310 -0.61 16.35 5.89
C SER A 310 -1.88 17.07 5.36
N TYR A 311 -2.50 16.54 4.31
CA TYR A 311 -3.79 17.04 3.80
C TYR A 311 -4.92 16.76 4.79
N LEU A 312 -5.06 15.53 5.30
CA LEU A 312 -6.08 15.20 6.30
C LEU A 312 -5.94 16.08 7.55
N SER A 313 -4.71 16.29 8.04
CA SER A 313 -4.45 17.14 9.20
C SER A 313 -4.84 18.61 8.96
N SER A 314 -4.66 19.12 7.74
CA SER A 314 -4.98 20.52 7.39
C SER A 314 -6.43 20.76 6.96
N GLN A 315 -7.07 19.80 6.28
CA GLN A 315 -8.44 19.91 5.75
C GLN A 315 -9.50 19.47 6.77
N ILE A 316 -9.25 18.36 7.47
CA ILE A 316 -10.22 17.72 8.39
C ILE A 316 -9.92 18.10 9.85
N GLY A 317 -8.65 18.33 10.16
CA GLY A 317 -8.18 18.81 11.45
C GLY A 317 -7.83 17.70 12.44
N ARG A 318 -6.80 17.95 13.25
CA ARG A 318 -6.27 17.01 14.26
C ARG A 318 -7.25 16.63 15.38
N ALA A 319 -8.32 17.40 15.56
CA ALA A 319 -9.38 17.04 16.52
C ALA A 319 -10.24 15.87 16.02
N ASN A 320 -10.29 15.65 14.70
CA ASN A 320 -11.13 14.66 14.05
C ASN A 320 -10.34 13.44 13.55
N THR A 321 -9.01 13.45 13.65
CA THR A 321 -8.14 12.39 13.12
C THR A 321 -7.04 12.05 14.12
N LEU A 322 -6.96 10.77 14.47
CA LEU A 322 -5.86 10.19 15.24
C LEU A 322 -4.85 9.56 14.27
N PHE A 323 -3.61 10.05 14.27
CA PHE A 323 -2.55 9.49 13.43
C PHE A 323 -1.63 8.57 14.24
N ILE A 324 -1.63 7.28 13.89
CA ILE A 324 -0.84 6.23 14.54
C ILE A 324 0.26 5.77 13.58
N GLY A 325 1.51 6.07 13.90
CA GLY A 325 2.68 5.56 13.17
C GLY A 325 3.06 4.16 13.64
N ALA A 326 3.42 3.28 12.73
CA ALA A 326 3.90 1.94 13.07
C ALA A 326 5.43 1.84 12.94
N ALA A 327 6.10 1.25 13.91
CA ALA A 327 7.55 1.08 13.88
C ALA A 327 7.96 -0.31 14.37
N ASN A 328 9.03 -0.85 13.80
CA ASN A 328 9.56 -2.16 14.15
C ASN A 328 11.06 -2.09 14.45
N ALA A 329 11.53 -2.90 15.41
CA ALA A 329 12.94 -2.97 15.76
C ALA A 329 13.76 -3.57 14.61
N GLN A 330 13.45 -4.79 14.20
CA GLN A 330 14.21 -5.51 13.18
C GLN A 330 13.61 -5.33 11.79
N SER A 331 14.45 -5.22 10.76
CA SER A 331 13.97 -5.23 9.36
C SER A 331 13.42 -6.62 9.03
N ALA A 332 12.73 -6.79 7.90
CA ALA A 332 12.36 -8.12 7.45
C ALA A 332 13.56 -9.04 7.14
N ARG A 333 14.79 -8.51 7.10
CA ARG A 333 16.03 -9.31 7.04
C ARG A 333 16.55 -9.72 8.41
N GLY A 334 15.88 -9.33 9.50
CA GLY A 334 16.39 -9.48 10.86
C GLY A 334 17.46 -8.45 11.25
N GLU A 335 17.71 -7.42 10.43
CA GLU A 335 18.74 -6.42 10.73
C GLU A 335 18.28 -5.51 11.88
N PRO A 336 19.16 -5.20 12.84
CA PRO A 336 18.83 -4.29 13.93
C PRO A 336 18.54 -2.87 13.41
N PRO A 337 17.93 -2.00 14.25
CA PRO A 337 17.84 -0.57 13.95
C PRO A 337 19.22 0.03 13.67
N GLN A 338 19.28 1.01 12.76
CA GLN A 338 20.48 1.81 12.58
C GLN A 338 20.75 2.64 13.84
N ASP A 339 22.01 2.72 14.28
CA ASP A 339 22.39 3.56 15.42
C ASP A 339 21.95 5.02 15.24
N GLY A 340 21.32 5.60 16.26
CA GLY A 340 20.80 6.96 16.24
C GLY A 340 19.50 7.16 15.44
N SER A 341 18.90 6.08 14.93
CA SER A 341 17.54 6.10 14.38
C SER A 341 16.48 6.21 15.47
N ASN A 342 15.26 6.60 15.10
CA ASN A 342 14.12 6.56 16.01
C ASN A 342 13.89 5.14 16.55
N GLN A 343 13.94 4.12 15.68
CA GLN A 343 13.80 2.70 16.03
C GLN A 343 14.87 2.25 17.04
N SER A 344 16.10 2.77 16.98
CA SER A 344 17.14 2.42 17.97
C SER A 344 16.79 2.88 19.38
N SER A 345 16.04 3.99 19.52
CA SER A 345 15.51 4.43 20.82
C SER A 345 14.23 3.70 21.20
N TYR A 346 13.33 3.45 20.25
CA TYR A 346 12.09 2.69 20.49
C TYR A 346 12.36 1.27 21.00
N ALA A 347 13.38 0.59 20.46
CA ALA A 347 13.78 -0.75 20.88
C ALA A 347 14.32 -0.80 22.32
N ARG A 348 14.80 0.34 22.85
CA ARG A 348 15.32 0.43 24.23
C ARG A 348 14.25 0.57 25.30
N VAL A 349 12.98 0.78 24.90
CA VAL A 349 11.83 0.78 25.82
C VAL A 349 11.68 -0.59 26.49
N GLY A 350 12.00 -1.66 25.78
CA GLY A 350 12.18 -3.01 26.33
C GLY A 350 10.93 -3.89 26.36
N ALA A 351 9.76 -3.39 25.93
CA ALA A 351 8.57 -4.20 25.72
C ALA A 351 8.53 -4.76 24.28
N ASP A 352 8.06 -6.00 24.13
CA ASP A 352 7.98 -6.67 22.82
C ASP A 352 6.98 -5.98 21.89
N SER A 353 5.86 -5.51 22.42
CA SER A 353 4.90 -4.68 21.70
C SER A 353 4.33 -3.62 22.63
N TYR A 354 4.17 -2.40 22.13
CA TYR A 354 3.56 -1.33 22.91
C TYR A 354 2.91 -0.26 22.04
N PHE A 355 1.92 0.41 22.62
CA PHE A 355 1.34 1.65 22.13
C PHE A 355 1.86 2.82 22.95
N MET A 356 2.11 3.97 22.31
CA MET A 356 2.56 5.17 23.01
C MET A 356 1.90 6.42 22.44
N ASP A 357 1.17 7.15 23.29
CA ASP A 357 0.56 8.43 22.95
C ASP A 357 1.57 9.58 23.12
N LEU A 358 2.10 10.08 21.99
CA LEU A 358 3.10 11.15 21.98
C LEU A 358 2.52 12.50 22.41
N ARG A 359 1.20 12.68 22.38
CA ARG A 359 0.53 13.92 22.83
C ARG A 359 0.68 14.13 24.33
N ARG A 360 0.90 13.04 25.09
CA ARG A 360 1.13 13.05 26.54
C ARG A 360 2.57 13.42 26.93
N ALA A 361 3.47 13.61 25.95
CA ALA A 361 4.84 14.00 26.22
C ALA A 361 4.94 15.41 26.83
N PRO A 362 6.01 15.69 27.62
CA PRO A 362 6.31 17.05 28.07
C PRO A 362 6.37 18.03 26.89
N GLN A 363 5.81 19.22 27.06
CA GLN A 363 5.74 20.25 26.01
C GLN A 363 7.05 21.06 25.87
N SER A 364 8.05 20.80 26.71
CA SER A 364 9.37 21.43 26.68
C SER A 364 10.44 20.53 27.26
N GLY A 365 11.71 20.84 27.01
CA GLY A 365 12.85 20.09 27.53
C GLY A 365 13.24 18.92 26.64
N PRO A 366 14.12 18.02 27.12
CA PRO A 366 14.86 17.09 26.27
C PRO A 366 13.96 16.08 25.55
N VAL A 367 12.84 15.66 26.14
CA VAL A 367 11.88 14.75 25.48
C VAL A 367 11.19 15.44 24.31
N ARG A 368 10.75 16.69 24.47
CA ARG A 368 10.13 17.48 23.39
C ARG A 368 11.12 17.76 22.27
N GLU A 369 12.33 18.20 22.64
CA GLU A 369 13.42 18.41 21.69
C GLU A 369 13.75 17.13 20.93
N TRP A 370 13.74 15.98 21.60
CA TRP A 370 13.91 14.68 20.95
C TRP A 370 12.81 14.42 19.92
N LEU A 371 11.54 14.56 20.32
CA LEU A 371 10.37 14.33 19.45
C LEU A 371 10.30 15.28 18.23
N ASP A 372 10.82 16.50 18.36
CA ASP A 372 10.86 17.51 17.29
C ASP A 372 12.07 17.41 16.35
N THR A 373 13.05 16.61 16.74
CA THR A 373 14.28 16.42 15.97
C THR A 373 14.08 15.32 14.95
N SER A 374 14.39 15.64 13.69
CA SER A 374 14.34 14.68 12.61
C SER A 374 15.51 13.71 12.69
N ARG A 375 15.24 12.40 12.70
CA ARG A 375 16.24 11.33 12.65
C ARG A 375 15.87 10.30 11.60
N ALA A 376 16.79 9.40 11.28
CA ALA A 376 16.51 8.25 10.45
C ALA A 376 15.35 7.44 11.07
N ASP A 377 14.34 7.15 10.26
CA ASP A 377 13.17 6.35 10.62
C ASP A 377 12.92 5.33 9.51
N ARG A 378 12.82 4.04 9.89
CA ARG A 378 12.70 2.94 8.93
C ARG A 378 11.35 2.98 8.20
N SER A 379 11.45 2.87 6.89
CA SER A 379 10.36 2.82 5.91
C SER A 379 10.72 1.72 4.92
N ASN A 380 10.01 0.61 4.96
CA ASN A 380 10.39 -0.66 4.35
C ASN A 380 11.82 -1.07 4.78
N LEU A 381 12.75 -1.18 3.82
CA LEU A 381 14.16 -1.49 4.06
C LEU A 381 15.05 -0.24 4.10
N ARG A 382 14.45 0.94 4.02
CA ARG A 382 15.15 2.22 3.92
C ARG A 382 14.93 3.04 5.16
N TYR A 383 15.65 4.15 5.26
CA TYR A 383 15.42 5.15 6.27
C TYR A 383 15.12 6.48 5.62
N GLN A 384 14.09 7.16 6.12
CA GLN A 384 13.83 8.54 5.81
C GLN A 384 13.88 9.40 7.08
N PRO A 385 14.22 10.69 6.97
CA PRO A 385 14.25 11.58 8.12
C PRO A 385 12.83 11.91 8.62
N VAL A 386 12.50 11.52 9.85
CA VAL A 386 11.21 11.78 10.51
C VAL A 386 11.42 12.36 11.90
N ALA A 387 10.64 13.40 12.23
CA ALA A 387 10.51 13.91 13.59
C ALA A 387 9.20 13.37 14.18
N PRO A 388 9.23 12.37 15.07
CA PRO A 388 8.03 11.59 15.41
C PRO A 388 6.93 12.42 16.05
N GLY A 389 7.27 13.40 16.89
CA GLY A 389 6.26 14.28 17.49
C GLY A 389 5.69 15.35 16.56
N LYS A 390 6.10 15.37 15.28
CA LYS A 390 5.47 16.15 14.20
C LYS A 390 4.73 15.28 13.20
N ALA A 391 5.13 14.02 13.07
CA ALA A 391 4.55 13.07 12.13
C ALA A 391 3.32 12.36 12.69
N TRP A 392 3.31 12.09 14.00
CA TRP A 392 2.37 11.16 14.63
C TRP A 392 1.78 11.72 15.92
N ASP A 393 0.53 11.35 16.21
CA ASP A 393 -0.06 11.55 17.53
C ASP A 393 0.31 10.39 18.45
N CYS A 394 0.33 9.18 17.91
CA CYS A 394 0.68 7.97 18.64
C CYS A 394 1.62 7.10 17.80
N ILE A 395 2.36 6.22 18.45
CA ILE A 395 3.10 5.16 17.77
C ILE A 395 2.70 3.79 18.32
N VAL A 396 2.68 2.80 17.44
CA VAL A 396 2.71 1.39 17.82
C VAL A 396 4.07 0.84 17.45
N PHE A 397 4.69 0.12 18.37
CA PHE A 397 5.98 -0.49 18.17
C PHE A 397 5.92 -2.01 18.32
N GLN A 398 6.69 -2.71 17.50
CA GLN A 398 6.88 -4.15 17.56
C GLN A 398 8.38 -4.52 17.53
N GLN A 399 8.82 -5.33 18.48
CA GLN A 399 10.19 -5.79 18.58
C GLN A 399 10.48 -6.91 17.57
N THR A 400 9.59 -7.90 17.52
CA THR A 400 9.68 -9.05 16.61
C THR A 400 8.65 -8.88 15.50
N GLN A 401 9.04 -9.25 14.29
CA GLN A 401 8.18 -9.19 13.12
C GLN A 401 8.26 -10.50 12.35
N THR A 402 7.15 -10.85 11.71
CA THR A 402 7.05 -12.00 10.83
C THR A 402 6.45 -11.58 9.50
N ILE A 403 6.71 -12.36 8.45
CA ILE A 403 6.11 -12.08 7.15
C ILE A 403 4.62 -12.45 7.22
N ALA A 404 3.79 -11.56 6.66
CA ALA A 404 2.35 -11.76 6.56
C ALA A 404 2.01 -13.06 5.83
N THR A 405 0.84 -13.60 6.17
CA THR A 405 0.37 -14.88 5.63
C THR A 405 0.08 -14.74 4.14
N VAL A 406 0.88 -15.40 3.30
CA VAL A 406 0.64 -15.39 1.85
C VAL A 406 -0.56 -16.27 1.51
N SER A 407 -1.63 -15.66 1.01
CA SER A 407 -2.83 -16.31 0.51
C SER A 407 -3.03 -15.93 -0.95
N LEU A 408 -2.52 -16.76 -1.86
CA LEU A 408 -2.65 -16.51 -3.30
C LEU A 408 -4.06 -16.86 -3.79
N PRO A 409 -4.75 -15.93 -4.50
CA PRO A 409 -5.92 -16.24 -5.32
C PRO A 409 -5.71 -17.46 -6.22
N GLN A 410 -6.77 -18.25 -6.44
CA GLN A 410 -6.70 -19.49 -7.20
C GLN A 410 -6.05 -19.32 -8.58
N ALA A 411 -6.34 -18.20 -9.28
CA ALA A 411 -5.76 -17.89 -10.58
C ALA A 411 -4.22 -17.74 -10.57
N TRP A 412 -3.63 -17.53 -9.39
CA TRP A 412 -2.20 -17.32 -9.17
C TRP A 412 -1.54 -18.47 -8.42
N GLN A 413 -2.32 -19.45 -7.95
CA GLN A 413 -1.79 -20.68 -7.36
C GLN A 413 -1.17 -21.54 -8.46
N VAL A 414 0.06 -21.98 -8.23
CA VAL A 414 0.72 -22.99 -9.08
C VAL A 414 0.87 -24.27 -8.28
N ALA A 415 0.45 -25.39 -8.86
CA ALA A 415 0.54 -26.68 -8.18
C ALA A 415 2.00 -27.07 -7.97
N ARG A 416 2.36 -27.45 -6.73
CA ARG A 416 3.69 -27.95 -6.39
C ARG A 416 4.01 -29.21 -7.19
N GLY A 417 5.25 -29.32 -7.65
CA GLY A 417 5.75 -30.43 -8.45
C GLY A 417 7.10 -30.94 -8.00
N PRO A 418 7.56 -32.07 -8.57
CA PRO A 418 8.87 -32.60 -8.22
C PRO A 418 9.97 -31.60 -8.62
N ALA A 419 10.95 -31.45 -7.74
CA ALA A 419 12.20 -30.78 -8.09
C ALA A 419 12.94 -31.60 -9.15
N ASP A 420 13.66 -30.93 -10.06
CA ASP A 420 14.64 -31.53 -10.95
C ASP A 420 16.04 -30.97 -10.61
N PRO A 421 16.72 -31.53 -9.58
CA PRO A 421 18.01 -31.01 -9.14
C PRO A 421 19.09 -31.04 -10.23
N ALA A 422 18.93 -31.88 -11.27
CA ALA A 422 19.88 -31.96 -12.37
C ALA A 422 19.95 -30.66 -13.19
N ARG A 423 18.90 -29.82 -13.13
CA ARG A 423 18.85 -28.53 -13.81
C ARG A 423 19.21 -27.34 -12.93
N TYR A 424 19.44 -27.55 -11.63
CA TYR A 424 19.64 -26.44 -10.71
C TYR A 424 20.91 -25.64 -11.00
N ASP A 425 21.97 -26.33 -11.46
CA ASP A 425 23.22 -25.71 -11.87
C ASP A 425 23.04 -24.72 -13.04
N ASP A 426 22.03 -24.94 -13.90
CA ASP A 426 21.69 -24.03 -15.00
C ASP A 426 21.15 -22.68 -14.50
N TYR A 427 20.55 -22.65 -13.31
CA TYR A 427 19.88 -21.48 -12.74
C TYR A 427 20.79 -20.64 -11.83
N LEU A 428 21.92 -21.19 -11.37
CA LEU A 428 22.76 -20.53 -10.36
C LEU A 428 23.42 -19.27 -10.88
N GLY A 429 23.39 -18.19 -10.11
CA GLY A 429 24.10 -16.95 -10.39
C GLY A 429 23.28 -15.71 -10.07
N ARG A 430 23.84 -14.57 -10.45
CA ARG A 430 23.25 -13.26 -10.19
C ARG A 430 22.37 -12.82 -11.36
N TYR A 431 21.19 -12.29 -11.06
CA TYR A 431 20.24 -11.72 -12.00
C TYR A 431 19.93 -10.27 -11.62
N ILE A 432 19.83 -9.40 -12.62
CA ILE A 432 19.39 -8.02 -12.48
C ILE A 432 17.98 -7.92 -13.04
N LEU A 433 17.01 -7.67 -12.17
CA LEU A 433 15.62 -7.40 -12.51
C LEU A 433 15.42 -5.91 -12.74
N SER A 434 14.67 -5.56 -13.78
CA SER A 434 14.28 -4.17 -14.08
C SER A 434 12.76 -4.10 -14.17
N GLY A 435 12.11 -3.17 -13.46
CA GLY A 435 10.72 -2.86 -13.77
C GLY A 435 9.96 -2.00 -12.77
N PHE A 436 10.09 -2.19 -11.46
CA PHE A 436 9.30 -1.39 -10.51
C PHE A 436 9.94 -0.02 -10.26
N LEU A 437 9.28 1.09 -10.62
CA LEU A 437 9.81 2.46 -10.46
C LEU A 437 11.23 2.66 -11.04
N SER A 438 11.56 1.97 -12.15
CA SER A 438 12.92 1.88 -12.72
C SER A 438 13.99 1.35 -11.74
N ALA A 439 13.58 0.71 -10.64
CA ALA A 439 14.49 0.07 -9.74
C ALA A 439 15.17 -1.11 -10.42
N ARG A 440 16.49 -1.14 -10.29
CA ARG A 440 17.29 -2.34 -10.46
C ARG A 440 17.29 -3.11 -9.15
N THR A 441 16.91 -4.38 -9.27
CA THR A 441 16.95 -5.32 -8.16
C THR A 441 17.91 -6.45 -8.47
N THR A 442 18.76 -6.79 -7.50
CA THR A 442 19.64 -7.95 -7.61
C THR A 442 18.98 -9.16 -6.95
N LEU A 443 18.87 -10.25 -7.71
CA LEU A 443 18.47 -11.57 -7.24
C LEU A 443 19.64 -12.53 -7.42
N GLU A 444 20.16 -13.09 -6.33
CA GLU A 444 21.13 -14.17 -6.36
C GLU A 444 20.43 -15.51 -6.22
N ILE A 445 20.78 -16.44 -7.10
CA ILE A 445 20.30 -17.82 -7.08
C ILE A 445 21.47 -18.73 -6.74
N ASP A 446 21.33 -19.46 -5.65
CA ASP A 446 22.31 -20.40 -5.12
C ASP A 446 21.64 -21.76 -4.88
N ARG A 447 22.39 -22.77 -4.41
CA ARG A 447 21.87 -24.09 -4.07
C ARG A 447 22.39 -24.58 -2.74
N GLU A 448 21.48 -25.09 -1.92
CA GLU A 448 21.79 -25.83 -0.70
C GLU A 448 21.20 -27.24 -0.80
N GLY A 449 22.04 -28.23 -1.07
CA GLY A 449 21.58 -29.61 -1.33
C GLY A 449 20.65 -29.67 -2.54
N ASP A 450 19.43 -30.19 -2.36
CA ASP A 450 18.42 -30.30 -3.43
C ASP A 450 17.41 -29.14 -3.39
N THR A 451 17.80 -27.98 -2.84
CA THR A 451 16.97 -26.78 -2.78
C THR A 451 17.68 -25.61 -3.45
N LEU A 452 17.02 -24.96 -4.41
CA LEU A 452 17.46 -23.65 -4.89
C LEU A 452 17.15 -22.59 -3.85
N ILE A 453 18.12 -21.73 -3.60
CA ILE A 453 17.99 -20.60 -2.70
C ILE A 453 17.94 -19.33 -3.54
N ALA A 454 16.97 -18.48 -3.27
CA ALA A 454 16.89 -17.14 -3.82
C ALA A 454 17.20 -16.12 -2.73
N ASP A 455 18.08 -15.16 -3.02
CA ASP A 455 18.42 -14.07 -2.12
C ASP A 455 18.30 -12.72 -2.85
N GLY A 456 17.32 -11.91 -2.45
CA GLY A 456 17.15 -10.56 -2.95
C GLY A 456 18.14 -9.61 -2.25
N LEU A 457 19.23 -9.23 -2.91
CA LEU A 457 20.33 -8.49 -2.25
C LEU A 457 20.17 -6.98 -2.21
N SER A 458 19.55 -6.38 -3.23
CA SER A 458 19.44 -4.93 -3.33
C SER A 458 18.20 -4.58 -4.12
N ASP A 459 17.34 -3.74 -3.55
CA ASP A 459 16.20 -3.13 -4.23
C ASP A 459 16.37 -1.61 -4.19
N SER A 460 16.57 -1.03 -5.37
CA SER A 460 16.72 0.43 -5.52
C SER A 460 15.41 1.21 -5.42
N SER A 461 14.25 0.55 -5.32
CA SER A 461 12.99 1.15 -4.84
C SER A 461 12.86 1.03 -3.31
N GLY A 462 13.29 -0.11 -2.76
CA GLY A 462 13.11 -0.48 -1.35
C GLY A 462 11.70 -0.95 -0.99
N GLU A 463 10.85 -1.22 -1.98
CA GLU A 463 9.42 -1.44 -1.80
C GLU A 463 9.00 -2.91 -1.95
N LEU A 464 9.70 -3.72 -2.76
CA LEU A 464 8.99 -4.82 -3.43
C LEU A 464 9.67 -6.16 -3.57
N PHE A 465 10.95 -6.28 -3.21
CA PHE A 465 11.62 -7.58 -3.32
C PHE A 465 11.73 -8.30 -1.98
N PRO A 466 11.47 -9.63 -1.90
CA PRO A 466 11.72 -10.38 -0.68
C PRO A 466 13.18 -10.17 -0.31
N PRO A 467 13.45 -9.49 0.81
CA PRO A 467 14.79 -9.03 1.10
C PRO A 467 15.61 -10.11 1.80
N PHE A 468 15.24 -11.38 1.67
CA PHE A 468 15.84 -12.42 2.48
C PHE A 468 16.06 -13.69 1.66
N ARG A 469 17.11 -14.41 2.08
CA ARG A 469 17.48 -15.73 1.61
C ARG A 469 16.34 -16.71 1.90
N VAL A 470 15.80 -17.34 0.87
CA VAL A 470 14.65 -18.26 0.99
C VAL A 470 14.78 -19.43 0.01
N GLY A 471 14.42 -20.62 0.48
CA GLY A 471 14.31 -21.81 -0.37
C GLY A 471 13.13 -21.71 -1.32
N LEU A 472 13.37 -22.02 -2.59
CA LEU A 472 12.36 -22.06 -3.64
C LEU A 472 11.67 -23.41 -3.67
N GLU A 473 10.36 -23.40 -3.88
CA GLU A 473 9.57 -24.60 -4.13
C GLU A 473 9.33 -24.78 -5.64
N CYS A 474 9.53 -25.98 -6.17
CA CYS A 474 9.26 -26.28 -7.58
C CYS A 474 7.76 -26.49 -7.79
N SER A 475 7.26 -25.99 -8.92
CA SER A 475 5.91 -26.23 -9.40
C SER A 475 5.88 -27.25 -10.55
N ASN A 476 4.71 -27.85 -10.80
CA ASN A 476 4.52 -28.88 -11.83
C ASN A 476 4.83 -28.41 -13.25
N ASP A 477 4.77 -27.10 -13.51
CA ASP A 477 5.08 -26.52 -14.81
C ASP A 477 6.52 -25.97 -14.92
N GLY A 478 7.37 -26.28 -13.93
CA GLY A 478 8.78 -25.91 -13.92
C GLY A 478 9.07 -24.47 -13.48
N ARG A 479 8.05 -23.74 -12.99
CA ARG A 479 8.24 -22.46 -12.28
C ARG A 479 8.61 -22.69 -10.82
N PHE A 480 9.11 -21.65 -10.16
CA PHE A 480 9.50 -21.67 -8.76
C PHE A 480 8.65 -20.72 -7.94
N LEU A 481 8.27 -21.14 -6.73
CA LEU A 481 7.44 -20.39 -5.80
C LEU A 481 8.26 -20.00 -4.58
N TRP A 482 8.03 -18.79 -4.08
CA TRP A 482 8.46 -18.43 -2.73
C TRP A 482 7.38 -18.84 -1.73
N PRO A 483 7.73 -19.60 -0.67
CA PRO A 483 6.74 -20.05 0.31
C PRO A 483 6.17 -18.88 1.14
N ASN A 484 7.01 -17.87 1.38
CA ASN A 484 6.70 -16.74 2.27
C ASN A 484 6.73 -15.40 1.52
N TRP A 485 6.66 -15.41 0.19
CA TRP A 485 6.54 -14.19 -0.60
C TRP A 485 5.64 -14.43 -1.80
N PRO A 486 4.73 -13.50 -2.13
CA PRO A 486 3.80 -13.67 -3.24
C PRO A 486 4.51 -13.47 -4.58
N ALA A 487 5.36 -14.40 -5.01
CA ALA A 487 5.86 -14.37 -6.38
C ALA A 487 6.19 -15.74 -6.96
N VAL A 488 6.14 -15.75 -8.29
CA VAL A 488 6.42 -16.91 -9.13
C VAL A 488 7.60 -16.57 -10.03
N LEU A 489 8.68 -17.35 -9.94
CA LEU A 489 9.88 -17.20 -10.73
C LEU A 489 9.89 -18.20 -11.88
N GLN A 490 10.34 -17.75 -13.05
CA GLN A 490 10.54 -18.60 -14.20
C GLN A 490 11.91 -18.31 -14.81
N PHE A 491 12.74 -19.34 -14.94
CA PHE A 491 14.03 -19.23 -15.62
C PHE A 491 13.86 -19.54 -17.11
N HIS A 492 14.57 -18.80 -17.96
CA HIS A 492 14.50 -18.95 -19.41
C HIS A 492 15.90 -19.17 -20.02
N GLY A 493 16.01 -20.15 -20.91
CA GLY A 493 17.23 -20.52 -21.63
C GLY A 493 17.28 -22.02 -21.96
N GLU A 494 18.03 -22.40 -23.00
CA GLU A 494 18.39 -23.80 -23.28
C GLU A 494 19.73 -24.09 -22.61
N GLY A 495 19.71 -24.85 -21.51
CA GLY A 495 20.86 -25.00 -20.60
C GLY A 495 20.91 -23.85 -19.60
N ARG A 496 22.08 -23.20 -19.46
CA ARG A 496 22.29 -22.09 -18.52
C ARG A 496 21.27 -20.97 -18.75
N ALA A 497 20.47 -20.65 -17.73
CA ALA A 497 19.42 -19.66 -17.84
C ALA A 497 19.99 -18.24 -17.94
N GLU A 498 19.70 -17.55 -19.04
CA GLU A 498 20.14 -16.18 -19.31
C GLU A 498 19.18 -15.12 -18.80
N ARG A 499 17.90 -15.48 -18.66
CA ARG A 499 16.84 -14.57 -18.21
C ARG A 499 15.99 -15.20 -17.12
N VAL A 500 15.35 -14.35 -16.33
CA VAL A 500 14.37 -14.71 -15.32
C VAL A 500 13.15 -13.81 -15.48
N THR A 501 11.96 -14.38 -15.36
CA THR A 501 10.71 -13.64 -15.21
C THR A 501 10.20 -13.84 -13.81
N LEU A 502 9.74 -12.75 -13.19
CA LEU A 502 9.12 -12.76 -11.88
C LEU A 502 7.70 -12.20 -11.98
N VAL A 503 6.71 -12.99 -11.60
CA VAL A 503 5.32 -12.52 -11.51
C VAL A 503 4.97 -12.30 -10.05
N MET A 504 4.68 -11.06 -9.68
CA MET A 504 4.14 -10.70 -8.37
C MET A 504 2.64 -10.46 -8.50
N PRO A 505 1.81 -11.38 -7.97
CA PRO A 505 0.38 -11.28 -8.12
C PRO A 505 -0.20 -10.04 -7.44
N GLY A 506 -1.15 -9.37 -8.11
CA GLY A 506 -1.65 -8.08 -7.66
C GLY A 506 -0.66 -6.92 -7.78
N MET A 507 0.48 -7.11 -8.49
CA MET A 507 1.47 -6.08 -8.76
C MET A 507 1.83 -6.00 -10.24
N GLY A 508 2.57 -6.99 -10.75
CA GLY A 508 3.06 -6.97 -12.13
C GLY A 508 4.04 -8.09 -12.45
N THR A 509 4.55 -8.07 -13.67
CA THR A 509 5.57 -9.00 -14.17
C THR A 509 6.87 -8.24 -14.40
N TYR A 510 7.97 -8.78 -13.89
CA TYR A 510 9.30 -8.18 -13.96
C TYR A 510 10.23 -9.10 -14.73
N GLU A 511 11.00 -8.53 -15.64
CA GLU A 511 12.00 -9.26 -16.39
C GLU A 511 13.39 -8.97 -15.84
N GLY A 512 14.23 -10.00 -15.85
CA GLY A 512 15.62 -9.91 -15.42
C GLY A 512 16.56 -10.64 -16.35
N SER A 513 17.78 -10.14 -16.43
CA SER A 513 18.88 -10.75 -17.15
C SER A 513 19.96 -11.18 -16.18
N ARG A 514 20.62 -12.30 -16.47
CA ARG A 514 21.81 -12.73 -15.75
C ARG A 514 22.90 -11.65 -15.83
N ASP A 515 23.47 -11.30 -14.69
CA ASP A 515 24.61 -10.40 -14.58
C ASP A 515 25.87 -11.17 -15.01
N ASP A 516 26.35 -10.89 -16.22
CA ASP A 516 27.58 -11.47 -16.75
C ASP A 516 28.66 -10.38 -16.78
N PRO A 517 29.67 -10.43 -15.89
CA PRO A 517 30.70 -9.40 -15.80
C PRO A 517 31.51 -9.23 -17.10
N ASP A 518 31.52 -10.23 -17.99
CA ASP A 518 32.18 -10.13 -19.30
C ASP A 518 31.32 -9.43 -20.38
N ARG A 519 30.01 -9.20 -20.13
CA ARG A 519 29.12 -8.45 -21.05
C ARG A 519 29.14 -6.94 -20.84
N THR A 520 29.66 -6.45 -19.71
CA THR A 520 29.71 -5.00 -19.38
C THR A 520 30.73 -4.18 -20.20
N ALA A 521 31.38 -4.76 -21.21
CA ALA A 521 32.25 -4.02 -22.12
C ALA A 521 31.55 -3.45 -23.38
N LEU A 522 30.26 -3.74 -23.61
CA LEU A 522 29.54 -3.25 -24.80
C LEU A 522 28.05 -2.97 -24.50
N SER A 523 27.76 -1.80 -23.92
CA SER A 523 26.54 -1.00 -24.22
C SER A 523 26.65 0.39 -23.62
#